data_AF-B4LYW3-F1
#
_entry.id   AF-B4LYW3-F1
#
_cell.length_a   1.000
_cell.length_b   1.000
_cell.length_c   1.000
_cell.angle_alpha   90.00
_cell.angle_beta   90.00
_cell.angle_gamma   90.00
#
_symmetry.space_group_name_H-M   'P 1'
#
loop_
_entity.id
_entity.type
_entity.pdbx_description
1 polymer ?
#
loop_
_entity_poly.entity_id
_entity_poly.type
_entity_poly.pdbx_seq_one_letter_code
_entity_poly.pdbx_strand_id
1 'polypeptide(L)'
;MQRNFITKFRPLLREVNGCNSLAPMLILNRSIQPSPIEMNKCGGGPGKITPKMAKLQKQFQENDGKPVFLKGGGMDNVLYRLTLLLCLVGTLGDIYLWFGYILA
;
A
#
# COMPACT_ATOMS: atom_id res chain seq x y z
N MET A 1 30.90 -7.63 -3.51
CA MET A 1 29.87 -7.25 -2.52
C MET A 1 29.55 -5.77 -2.65
N GLN A 2 28.51 -5.39 -3.40
CA GLN A 2 28.02 -3.99 -3.45
C GLN A 2 26.48 -3.98 -3.41
N ARG A 3 25.93 -3.90 -2.19
CA ARG A 3 24.50 -3.67 -1.93
C ARG A 3 24.35 -2.45 -1.02
N ASN A 4 24.75 -1.27 -1.51
CA ASN A 4 24.66 -0.02 -0.73
C ASN A 4 23.93 1.13 -1.46
N PHE A 5 23.31 0.87 -2.61
CA PHE A 5 22.61 1.94 -3.35
C PHE A 5 21.17 2.17 -2.86
N ILE A 6 20.45 1.09 -2.51
CA ILE A 6 19.04 1.14 -2.07
C ILE A 6 18.89 1.78 -0.68
N THR A 7 19.90 1.68 0.18
CA THR A 7 19.93 2.34 1.49
C THR A 7 20.16 3.85 1.39
N LYS A 8 20.80 4.33 0.32
CA LYS A 8 21.09 5.76 0.10
C LYS A 8 19.89 6.57 -0.42
N PHE A 9 18.87 5.91 -0.97
CA PHE A 9 17.62 6.54 -1.41
C PHE A 9 16.56 6.67 -0.31
N ARG A 10 16.78 6.07 0.87
CA ARG A 10 15.84 6.16 2.00
C ARG A 10 15.59 7.57 2.57
N PRO A 11 16.54 8.53 2.56
CA PRO A 11 16.26 9.88 3.08
C PRO A 11 15.40 10.74 2.13
N LEU A 12 15.37 10.49 0.82
CA LEU A 12 14.58 11.28 -0.14
C LEU A 12 13.06 11.02 -0.06
N LEU A 13 12.63 9.91 0.53
CA LEU A 13 11.20 9.61 0.77
C LEU A 13 10.78 9.85 2.23
N ARG A 14 11.68 10.37 3.07
CA ARG A 14 11.41 10.74 4.47
C ARG A 14 11.24 12.25 4.64
N GLU A 15 10.92 12.97 3.57
CA GLU A 15 10.77 14.42 3.59
C GLU A 15 9.39 14.85 3.07
N VAL A 16 8.31 14.19 3.53
CA VAL A 16 6.94 14.69 3.28
C VAL A 16 6.11 14.83 4.54
N ASN A 17 6.68 14.66 5.75
CA ASN A 17 5.98 15.07 6.96
C ASN A 17 6.96 15.42 8.07
N GLY A 18 7.24 16.72 8.19
CA GLY A 18 7.43 17.34 9.50
C GLY A 18 8.72 18.13 9.69
N CYS A 19 8.73 19.38 9.20
CA CYS A 19 9.10 20.55 10.01
C CYS A 19 8.99 21.84 9.19
N ASN A 20 7.78 22.41 9.12
CA ASN A 20 7.64 23.86 9.06
C ASN A 20 7.29 24.30 10.49
N SER A 21 8.29 24.57 11.31
CA SER A 21 8.12 25.53 12.40
C SER A 21 8.79 26.79 11.90
N LEU A 22 7.98 27.79 11.53
CA LEU A 22 8.20 29.24 11.63
C LEU A 22 7.21 29.97 10.70
N ALA A 23 5.93 30.00 11.09
CA ALA A 23 5.02 31.16 10.99
C ALA A 23 3.55 30.72 11.23
N PRO A 24 2.76 31.48 12.01
CA PRO A 24 1.35 31.19 12.28
C PRO A 24 0.45 31.97 11.32
N MET A 25 -0.54 31.32 10.69
CA MET A 25 -1.80 31.97 10.38
C MET A 25 -2.89 30.96 9.99
N LEU A 26 -3.91 30.92 10.84
CA LEU A 26 -5.31 30.67 10.47
C LEU A 26 -5.62 29.33 9.77
N ILE A 27 -5.68 28.24 10.54
CA ILE A 27 -6.74 27.25 10.32
C ILE A 27 -7.50 27.00 11.61
N LEU A 28 -8.80 27.08 11.43
CA LEU A 28 -9.88 27.09 12.39
C LEU A 28 -9.89 25.79 13.22
N ASN A 29 -9.74 25.99 14.53
CA ASN A 29 -10.07 25.15 15.65
C ASN A 29 -11.18 24.09 15.38
N ARG A 30 -10.80 22.87 15.00
CA ARG A 30 -11.58 21.67 15.35
C ARG A 30 -10.80 20.90 16.40
N SER A 31 -11.08 21.26 17.65
CA SER A 31 -10.67 20.52 18.84
C SER A 31 -11.14 19.07 18.75
N ILE A 32 -10.21 18.17 18.42
CA ILE A 32 -10.30 16.76 18.82
C ILE A 32 -9.19 16.62 19.86
N GLN A 33 -9.54 16.82 21.11
CA GLN A 33 -8.70 16.46 22.25
C GLN A 33 -8.41 14.94 22.14
N PRO A 34 -7.17 14.48 21.95
CA PRO A 34 -6.87 13.11 22.29
C PRO A 34 -6.95 13.04 23.82
N SER A 35 -7.99 12.38 24.34
CA SER A 35 -8.04 11.98 25.73
C SER A 35 -6.79 11.17 26.07
N PRO A 36 -6.32 11.18 27.33
CA PRO A 36 -5.25 10.29 27.75
C PRO A 36 -5.79 8.86 27.68
N ILE A 37 -5.56 8.18 26.55
CA ILE A 37 -5.67 6.74 26.54
C ILE A 37 -4.49 6.26 27.36
N GLU A 38 -4.78 5.74 28.55
CA GLU A 38 -3.89 4.87 29.30
C GLU A 38 -3.23 3.90 28.32
N MET A 39 -1.94 4.11 28.03
CA MET A 39 -1.10 3.05 27.50
C MET A 39 -0.97 2.03 28.62
N ASN A 40 -1.92 1.11 28.67
CA ASN A 40 -1.80 -0.09 29.48
C ASN A 40 -0.47 -0.76 29.08
N LYS A 41 0.48 -0.71 30.02
CA LYS A 41 1.60 -1.64 30.08
C LYS A 41 1.04 -3.05 29.89
N CYS A 42 1.60 -3.80 28.96
CA CYS A 42 1.93 -5.22 29.04
C CYS A 42 2.39 -5.61 27.62
N GLY A 43 3.68 -5.67 27.34
CA GLY A 43 4.52 -6.80 27.76
C GLY A 43 4.70 -7.71 26.55
N GLY A 44 5.90 -8.27 26.35
CA GLY A 44 6.15 -9.28 25.33
C GLY A 44 5.40 -10.58 25.66
N GLY A 45 4.10 -10.60 25.38
CA GLY A 45 3.18 -11.72 25.52
C GLY A 45 2.07 -11.58 24.46
N PRO A 46 1.44 -12.68 24.02
CA PRO A 46 0.53 -12.66 22.90
C PRO A 46 -0.71 -11.81 23.24
N GLY A 47 -0.79 -10.61 22.66
CA GLY A 47 -2.03 -9.85 22.60
C GLY A 47 -3.13 -10.76 22.04
N LYS A 48 -4.30 -10.78 22.68
CA LYS A 48 -5.38 -11.71 22.36
C LYS A 48 -5.76 -11.55 20.88
N ILE A 49 -5.37 -12.50 20.05
CA ILE A 49 -5.66 -12.49 18.61
C ILE A 49 -7.15 -12.79 18.47
N THR A 50 -7.89 -11.92 17.80
CA THR A 50 -9.29 -12.22 17.50
C THR A 50 -9.36 -13.46 16.59
N PRO A 51 -10.37 -14.32 16.73
CA PRO A 51 -10.47 -15.55 15.93
C PRO A 51 -10.56 -15.26 14.42
N LYS A 52 -11.03 -14.06 14.04
CA LYS A 52 -11.04 -13.59 12.65
C LYS A 52 -9.63 -13.30 12.13
N MET A 53 -8.80 -12.61 12.92
CA MET A 53 -7.41 -12.33 12.56
C MET A 53 -6.58 -13.61 12.47
N ALA A 54 -6.79 -14.57 13.38
CA ALA A 54 -6.08 -15.85 13.34
C ALA A 54 -6.39 -16.65 12.06
N LYS A 55 -7.65 -16.60 11.58
CA LYS A 55 -8.05 -17.25 10.32
C LYS A 55 -7.37 -16.60 9.11
N LEU A 56 -7.37 -15.26 9.05
CA LEU A 56 -6.69 -14.53 7.98
C LEU A 56 -5.17 -14.75 8.01
N GLN A 57 -4.55 -14.73 9.19
CA GLN A 57 -3.12 -15.03 9.34
C GLN A 57 -2.78 -16.42 8.81
N LYS A 58 -3.59 -17.45 9.13
CA LYS A 58 -3.40 -18.79 8.57
C LYS A 58 -3.51 -18.79 7.04
N GLN A 59 -4.56 -18.19 6.49
CA GLN A 59 -4.77 -18.12 5.04
C GLN A 59 -3.60 -17.42 4.31
N PHE A 60 -3.07 -16.32 4.85
CA PHE A 60 -1.97 -15.58 4.23
C PHE A 60 -0.58 -16.15 4.53
N GLN A 61 -0.43 -17.00 5.56
CA GLN A 61 0.83 -17.65 5.92
C GLN A 61 0.94 -19.09 5.41
N GLU A 62 -0.13 -19.65 4.82
CA GLU A 62 -0.10 -21.00 4.24
C GLU A 62 0.93 -21.11 3.11
N ASN A 63 1.74 -22.15 3.09
CA ASN A 63 2.89 -22.27 2.16
C ASN A 63 2.44 -22.78 0.77
N ASP A 64 1.56 -22.05 0.10
CA ASP A 64 1.00 -22.43 -1.21
C ASP A 64 1.87 -22.03 -2.42
N GLY A 65 3.00 -21.35 -2.18
CA GLY A 65 3.85 -20.79 -3.25
C GLY A 65 3.20 -19.68 -4.09
N LYS A 66 1.94 -19.32 -3.82
CA LYS A 66 1.21 -18.24 -4.52
C LYS A 66 1.68 -16.86 -4.06
N PRO A 67 1.79 -15.88 -4.97
CA PRO A 67 2.17 -14.53 -4.61
C PRO A 67 1.05 -13.86 -3.79
N VAL A 68 1.42 -12.87 -2.98
CA VAL A 68 0.53 -12.20 -2.01
C VAL A 68 -0.75 -11.63 -2.64
N PHE A 69 -0.69 -11.15 -3.88
CA PHE A 69 -1.81 -10.53 -4.59
C PHE A 69 -2.81 -11.52 -5.19
N LEU A 70 -2.56 -12.84 -5.10
CA LEU A 70 -3.52 -13.90 -5.50
C LEU A 70 -3.97 -14.76 -4.31
N LYS A 71 -3.58 -14.38 -3.09
CA LYS A 71 -3.74 -15.19 -1.87
C LYS A 71 -5.02 -14.89 -1.09
N GLY A 72 -5.69 -13.79 -1.40
CA GLY A 72 -7.00 -13.43 -0.87
C GLY A 72 -8.15 -14.27 -1.44
N GLY A 73 -7.95 -14.93 -2.59
CA GLY A 73 -8.82 -16.00 -3.09
C GLY A 73 -9.11 -15.92 -4.58
N GLY A 74 -10.24 -16.51 -5.00
CA GLY A 74 -10.66 -16.56 -6.40
C GLY A 74 -10.99 -15.18 -7.00
N MET A 75 -11.47 -14.25 -6.19
CA MET A 75 -11.79 -12.87 -6.60
C MET A 75 -10.54 -12.14 -7.13
N ASP A 76 -9.40 -12.34 -6.47
CA ASP A 76 -8.13 -11.72 -6.84
C ASP A 76 -7.70 -12.11 -8.26
N ASN A 77 -7.98 -13.35 -8.67
CA ASN A 77 -7.65 -13.85 -10.00
C ASN A 77 -8.52 -13.19 -11.08
N VAL A 78 -9.82 -13.04 -10.80
CA VAL A 78 -10.76 -12.35 -11.72
C VAL A 78 -10.36 -10.89 -11.85
N LEU A 79 -10.13 -10.22 -10.72
CA LEU A 79 -9.74 -8.82 -10.70
C LEU A 79 -8.43 -8.60 -11.46
N TYR A 80 -7.42 -9.43 -11.22
CA TYR A 80 -6.13 -9.36 -11.91
C TYR A 80 -6.30 -9.52 -13.43
N ARG A 81 -7.06 -10.52 -13.88
CA ARG A 81 -7.28 -10.77 -15.32
C ARG A 81 -8.02 -9.62 -15.99
N LEU A 82 -9.05 -9.08 -15.34
CA LEU A 82 -9.81 -7.95 -15.87
C LEU A 82 -8.94 -6.70 -15.99
N THR A 83 -8.15 -6.38 -14.98
CA THR A 83 -7.20 -5.26 -15.03
C THR A 83 -6.19 -5.45 -16.14
N LEU A 84 -5.62 -6.65 -16.26
CA LEU A 84 -4.63 -6.95 -17.30
C LEU A 84 -5.22 -6.81 -18.70
N LEU A 85 -6.43 -7.35 -18.93
CA LEU A 85 -7.13 -7.19 -20.20
C LEU A 85 -7.42 -5.73 -20.52
N LEU A 86 -7.90 -4.96 -19.55
CA LEU A 86 -8.21 -3.55 -19.75
C LEU A 86 -6.95 -2.74 -20.10
N CYS A 87 -5.83 -3.00 -19.42
CA CYS A 87 -4.55 -2.39 -19.75
C CYS A 87 -4.08 -2.76 -21.16
N LEU A 88 -4.15 -4.04 -21.54
CA LEU A 88 -3.75 -4.47 -22.89
C LEU A 88 -4.62 -3.82 -23.97
N VAL A 89 -5.94 -3.77 -23.78
CA VAL A 89 -6.86 -3.13 -24.71
C VAL A 89 -6.55 -1.64 -24.84
N GLY A 90 -6.31 -0.94 -23.73
CA GLY A 90 -5.92 0.46 -23.74
C GLY A 90 -4.61 0.68 -24.52
N THR A 91 -3.56 -0.06 -24.18
CA THR A 91 -2.25 0.08 -24.85
C THR A 91 -2.31 -0.27 -26.34
N LEU A 92 -3.05 -1.30 -26.74
CA LEU A 92 -3.24 -1.63 -28.16
C LEU A 92 -4.04 -0.55 -28.89
N GLY A 93 -5.06 0.02 -28.25
CA GLY A 93 -5.83 1.15 -28.78
C GLY A 93 -4.94 2.38 -29.00
N ASP A 94 -4.09 2.71 -28.03
CA ASP A 94 -3.14 3.81 -28.13
C ASP A 94 -2.16 3.61 -29.28
N ILE A 95 -1.59 2.40 -29.41
CA ILE A 95 -0.66 2.05 -30.50
C ILE A 95 -1.36 2.17 -31.87
N TYR A 96 -2.59 1.65 -31.99
CA TYR A 96 -3.35 1.72 -33.23
C TYR A 96 -3.65 3.17 -33.63
N LEU A 97 -4.07 4.00 -32.66
CA LEU A 97 -4.36 5.41 -32.89
C LEU A 97 -3.09 6.18 -33.28
N TRP A 98 -1.97 5.93 -32.59
CA TRP A 98 -0.68 6.53 -32.93
C TRP A 98 -0.21 6.14 -34.33
N PHE A 99 -0.32 4.87 -34.69
CA PHE A 99 0.08 4.38 -36.01
C PHE A 99 -0.80 4.96 -37.12
N GLY A 100 -2.12 5.05 -36.87
CA GLY A 100 -3.05 5.71 -37.79
C GLY A 100 -2.75 7.20 -37.96
N TYR A 101 -2.37 7.91 -36.90
CA TYR A 101 -1.97 9.32 -36.97
C TYR A 101 -0.68 9.53 -37.76
N ILE A 102 0.26 8.58 -37.72
CA ILE A 102 1.54 8.68 -38.47
C ILE A 102 1.35 8.39 -39.96
N LEU A 103 0.41 7.53 -40.34
CA LEU A 103 0.18 7.14 -41.73
C LEU A 103 -0.82 8.03 -42.48
N ALA A 104 -1.65 8.79 -41.77
CA ALA A 104 -2.62 9.75 -42.33
C ALA A 104 -1.99 11.14 -42.53
#